data_AF-A0A7V3F7N3-F1
#
_entry.id   AF-A0A7V3F7N3-F1
#
_cell.length_a   1.000
_cell.length_b   1.000
_cell.length_c   1.000
_cell.angle_alpha   90.00
_cell.angle_beta   90.00
_cell.angle_gamma   90.00
#
_symmetry.space_group_name_H-M   'P 1'
#
loop_
_entity.id
_entity.type
_entity.pdbx_description
1 polymer ?
#
loop_
_entity_poly.entity_id
_entity_poly.type
_entity_poly.pdbx_seq_one_letter_code
_entity_poly.pdbx_strand_id
1 'polypeptide(L)'
;MQCQCARRWDDGHTASVGQTLDAARKRGVRQGIGLYQAFNRFGPSRVVRISHPRVIPPVVVELGELVGLIYRSDKGRPGRPRIYIHFMENPPRLVCNPEGTQLYVVGGSYRVTPQGIEG
;
A
#
# COMPACT_ATOMS: atom_id res chain seq x y z
N MET A 1 34.20 52.76 27.52
CA MET A 1 32.96 52.52 26.74
C MET A 1 32.89 51.02 26.46
N GLN A 2 32.06 50.30 27.22
CA GLN A 2 31.91 48.84 27.17
C GLN A 2 30.66 48.51 26.34
N CYS A 3 30.75 47.56 25.42
CA CYS A 3 29.58 46.91 24.82
C CYS A 3 29.67 45.41 25.08
N GLN A 4 28.87 44.95 26.04
CA GLN A 4 28.64 43.55 26.37
C GLN A 4 27.61 42.98 25.38
N CYS A 5 27.97 41.94 24.63
CA CYS A 5 27.00 41.12 23.90
C CYS A 5 26.85 39.77 24.61
N ALA A 6 25.99 39.76 25.64
CA ALA A 6 25.41 38.55 26.19
C ALA A 6 23.96 38.46 25.68
N ARG A 7 23.70 37.54 24.75
CA ARG A 7 22.36 36.95 24.58
C ARG A 7 22.48 35.43 24.53
N ARG A 8 22.30 34.89 25.73
CA ARG A 8 21.80 33.55 26.06
C ARG A 8 20.65 33.18 25.11
N TRP A 9 20.76 32.03 24.44
CA TRP A 9 19.62 31.32 23.86
C TRP A 9 19.53 30.00 24.63
N ASP A 10 18.67 29.95 25.65
CA ASP A 10 18.30 28.74 26.36
C ASP A 10 17.36 27.89 25.47
N ASP A 11 17.73 26.62 25.31
CA ASP A 11 16.89 25.41 25.41
C ASP A 11 15.48 25.43 24.82
N GLY A 12 15.41 25.24 23.50
CA GLY A 12 14.20 24.78 22.81
C GLY A 12 14.40 23.36 22.29
N HIS A 13 13.80 22.37 22.95
CA HIS A 13 13.69 20.97 22.50
C HIS A 13 13.12 20.89 21.08
N THR A 14 13.98 20.95 20.07
CA THR A 14 13.63 20.65 18.69
C THR A 14 13.74 19.13 18.53
N ALA A 15 12.59 18.45 18.59
CA ALA A 15 12.51 17.05 18.18
C ALA A 15 13.13 16.95 16.79
N SER A 16 14.23 16.21 16.65
CA SER A 16 14.96 16.12 15.40
C SER A 16 14.01 15.56 14.32
N VAL A 17 14.13 16.05 13.09
CA VAL A 17 13.28 15.66 11.95
C VAL A 17 13.12 14.13 11.83
N GLY A 18 14.15 13.37 12.20
CA GLY A 18 14.12 11.90 12.28
C GLY A 18 13.12 11.32 13.30
N GLN A 19 12.94 11.95 14.46
CA GLN A 19 11.96 11.53 15.48
C GLN A 19 10.52 11.70 15.01
N THR A 20 10.25 12.77 14.27
CA THR A 20 8.92 13.09 13.72
C THR A 20 8.52 12.09 12.62
N LEU A 21 9.46 11.71 11.75
CA LEU A 21 9.24 10.70 10.70
C LEU A 21 8.96 9.31 11.27
N ASP A 22 9.68 8.90 12.31
CA ASP A 22 9.44 7.62 12.98
C ASP A 22 8.08 7.57 13.70
N ALA A 23 7.66 8.67 14.30
CA ALA A 23 6.34 8.78 14.91
C ALA A 23 5.22 8.72 13.85
N ALA A 24 5.36 9.43 12.72
CA ALA A 24 4.43 9.36 11.60
C ALA A 24 4.35 7.94 11.02
N ARG A 25 5.49 7.26 10.86
CA ARG A 25 5.54 5.86 10.43
C ARG A 25 4.80 4.93 11.40
N LYS A 26 5.05 5.06 12.71
CA LYS A 26 4.35 4.29 13.75
C LYS A 26 2.85 4.54 13.75
N ARG A 27 2.40 5.76 13.42
CA ARG A 27 0.97 6.06 13.24
C ARG A 27 0.40 5.40 11.99
N GLY A 28 1.09 5.49 10.86
CA GLY A 28 0.68 4.85 9.60
C GLY A 28 0.55 3.33 9.71
N VAL A 29 1.49 2.66 10.38
CA VAL A 29 1.41 1.21 10.63
C VAL A 29 0.20 0.87 11.52
N ARG A 30 -0.03 1.62 12.60
CA ARG A 30 -1.19 1.40 13.49
C ARG A 30 -2.52 1.61 12.76
N GLN A 31 -2.60 2.66 11.95
CA GLN A 31 -3.76 2.92 11.10
C GLN A 31 -3.98 1.78 10.09
N GLY A 32 -2.92 1.31 9.44
CA GLY A 32 -3.00 0.18 8.51
C GLY A 32 -3.47 -1.12 9.16
N ILE A 33 -3.01 -1.43 10.38
CA ILE A 33 -3.51 -2.56 11.17
C ILE A 33 -5.01 -2.39 11.47
N GLY A 34 -5.44 -1.20 11.88
CA GLY A 34 -6.85 -0.90 12.15
C GLY A 34 -7.73 -1.06 10.90
N LEU A 35 -7.28 -0.54 9.76
CA LEU A 35 -7.97 -0.71 8.48
C LEU A 35 -8.03 -2.19 8.07
N TYR A 36 -6.92 -2.93 8.20
CA TYR A 36 -6.88 -4.37 7.93
C TYR A 36 -7.89 -5.11 8.81
N GLN A 37 -7.94 -4.83 10.11
CA GLN A 37 -8.87 -5.44 11.05
C GLN A 37 -10.32 -5.11 10.74
N ALA A 38 -10.62 -3.84 10.44
CA ALA A 38 -11.97 -3.41 10.08
C ALA A 38 -12.47 -4.11 8.80
N PHE A 39 -11.59 -4.25 7.81
CA PHE A 39 -11.89 -4.89 6.54
C PHE A 39 -12.01 -6.42 6.66
N ASN A 40 -11.03 -7.07 7.29
CA ASN A 40 -10.94 -8.53 7.34
C ASN A 40 -11.72 -9.15 8.51
N ARG A 41 -12.14 -8.36 9.50
CA ARG A 41 -12.76 -8.81 10.77
C ARG A 41 -11.86 -9.69 11.63
N PHE A 42 -10.55 -9.72 11.34
CA PHE A 42 -9.51 -10.34 12.16
C PHE A 42 -8.19 -9.57 12.06
N GLY A 43 -7.31 -9.74 13.04
CA GLY A 43 -5.99 -9.09 13.07
C GLY A 43 -4.98 -9.67 12.08
N PRO A 44 -4.03 -8.86 11.57
CA PRO A 44 -2.96 -9.39 10.73
C PRO A 44 -2.09 -10.35 11.55
N SER A 45 -1.80 -11.54 11.01
CA SER A 45 -0.92 -12.52 11.67
C SER A 45 0.55 -12.08 11.73
N ARG A 46 0.95 -11.16 10.83
CA ARG A 46 2.28 -10.56 10.81
C ARG A 46 2.25 -9.21 10.10
N VAL A 47 3.04 -8.26 10.59
CA VAL A 47 3.33 -7.00 9.89
C VAL A 47 4.78 -7.05 9.42
N VAL A 48 5.01 -6.86 8.13
CA VAL A 48 6.34 -6.97 7.51
C VAL A 48 6.70 -5.63 6.87
N ARG A 49 7.94 -5.17 7.05
CA ARG A 49 8.46 -3.99 6.37
C ARG A 49 9.02 -4.39 5.02
N ILE A 50 8.53 -3.77 3.96
CA ILE A 50 9.00 -3.99 2.59
C ILE A 50 9.59 -2.66 2.11
N SER A 51 10.82 -2.69 1.58
CA SER A 51 11.35 -1.54 0.82
C SER A 51 10.74 -1.59 -0.58
N HIS A 52 10.05 -0.53 -1.00
CA HIS A 52 9.26 -0.55 -2.23
C HIS A 52 9.49 0.70 -3.09
N PRO A 53 10.50 0.70 -3.98
CA PRO A 53 10.76 1.81 -4.89
C PRO A 53 9.68 1.83 -6.01
N ARG A 54 8.57 2.54 -5.77
CA ARG A 54 7.33 2.58 -6.59
C ARG A 54 6.71 1.19 -6.89
N VAL A 55 5.42 1.03 -6.60
CA VAL A 55 4.70 -0.25 -6.82
C VAL A 55 4.64 -0.64 -8.30
N ILE A 56 4.69 0.34 -9.19
CA ILE A 56 4.67 0.18 -10.63
C ILE A 56 5.86 0.95 -11.21
N PRO A 57 6.66 0.35 -12.10
CA PRO A 57 7.72 1.05 -12.82
C PRO A 57 7.21 2.31 -13.52
N PRO A 58 8.03 3.37 -13.67
CA PRO A 58 7.62 4.59 -14.36
C PRO A 58 7.28 4.38 -15.84
N VAL A 59 7.78 3.30 -16.44
CA VAL A 59 7.50 2.89 -17.81
C VAL A 59 7.02 1.45 -17.79
N VAL A 60 5.91 1.19 -18.47
CA VAL A 60 5.28 -0.12 -18.61
C VAL A 60 4.91 -0.35 -20.07
N VAL A 61 4.78 -1.61 -20.47
CA VAL A 61 4.34 -2.03 -21.80
C VAL A 61 2.89 -2.49 -21.72
N GLU A 62 2.02 -1.94 -22.57
CA GLU A 62 0.62 -2.35 -22.65
C GLU A 62 0.47 -3.67 -23.42
N LEU A 63 -0.24 -4.62 -22.81
CA LEU A 63 -0.58 -5.90 -23.41
C LEU A 63 -2.02 -5.93 -23.93
N GLY A 64 -2.90 -5.12 -23.33
CA GLY A 64 -4.30 -4.98 -23.73
C GLY A 64 -5.22 -4.72 -22.54
N GLU A 65 -6.50 -5.02 -22.70
CA GLU A 65 -7.53 -4.90 -21.66
C GLU A 65 -7.68 -6.21 -20.87
N LEU A 66 -7.80 -6.11 -19.55
CA LEU A 66 -8.12 -7.24 -18.70
C LEU A 66 -9.65 -7.41 -18.64
N VAL A 67 -10.20 -8.25 -19.52
CA VAL A 67 -11.65 -8.49 -19.59
C VAL A 67 -12.18 -9.42 -18.50
N GLY A 68 -11.31 -10.24 -17.90
CA GLY A 68 -11.67 -11.13 -16.82
C GLY A 68 -10.47 -11.69 -16.07
N LEU A 69 -10.69 -12.09 -14.82
CA LEU A 69 -9.67 -12.63 -13.93
C LEU A 69 -10.21 -13.85 -13.17
N ILE A 70 -9.52 -14.98 -13.32
CA ILE A 70 -9.81 -16.21 -12.57
C ILE A 70 -8.64 -16.45 -11.62
N TYR A 71 -8.92 -16.55 -10.32
CA TYR A 71 -7.88 -16.77 -9.31
C TYR A 71 -8.36 -17.67 -8.19
N ARG A 72 -7.41 -18.25 -7.46
CA ARG A 72 -7.67 -19.11 -6.30
C ARG A 72 -7.17 -18.44 -5.03
N SER A 73 -8.01 -18.39 -3.99
CA SER A 73 -7.66 -17.78 -2.71
C SER A 73 -8.42 -18.47 -1.57
N ASP A 74 -7.83 -18.52 -0.38
CA ASP A 74 -8.47 -18.96 0.86
C ASP A 74 -8.90 -17.78 1.73
N LYS A 75 -9.06 -16.59 1.12
CA LYS A 75 -9.51 -15.36 1.81
C LYS A 75 -10.80 -15.62 2.59
N GLY A 76 -10.78 -15.32 3.89
CA GLY A 76 -11.89 -15.54 4.82
C GLY A 76 -12.02 -16.96 5.39
N ARG A 77 -11.26 -17.96 4.89
CA ARG A 77 -11.21 -19.33 5.42
C ARG A 77 -9.83 -19.98 5.18
N PRO A 78 -8.83 -19.67 6.03
CA PRO A 78 -7.47 -20.18 5.88
C PRO A 78 -7.39 -21.70 5.64
N GLY A 79 -6.62 -22.12 4.64
CA GLY A 79 -6.43 -23.52 4.27
C GLY A 79 -7.57 -24.13 3.44
N ARG A 80 -8.59 -23.36 3.05
CA ARG A 80 -9.70 -23.82 2.20
C ARG A 80 -9.85 -22.94 0.95
N PRO A 81 -8.95 -23.07 -0.03
CA PRO A 81 -8.96 -22.21 -1.20
C PRO A 81 -10.20 -22.42 -2.06
N ARG A 82 -10.75 -21.31 -2.59
CA ARG A 82 -11.87 -21.27 -3.53
C ARG A 82 -11.44 -20.60 -4.83
N ILE A 83 -12.08 -20.98 -5.93
CA ILE A 83 -11.92 -20.33 -7.22
C ILE A 83 -12.86 -19.11 -7.26
N TYR A 84 -12.33 -17.98 -7.67
CA TYR A 84 -13.05 -16.73 -7.91
C TYR A 84 -12.93 -16.40 -9.39
N ILE A 85 -14.06 -16.04 -10.01
CA ILE A 85 -14.16 -15.62 -11.40
C ILE A 85 -14.76 -14.22 -11.39
N HIS A 86 -14.05 -13.25 -11.98
CA HIS A 86 -14.51 -11.87 -12.10
C HIS A 86 -14.44 -11.46 -13.56
N PHE A 87 -15.53 -10.93 -14.10
CA PHE A 87 -15.56 -10.22 -15.37
C PHE A 87 -15.54 -8.73 -15.09
N MET A 88 -14.80 -7.97 -15.90
CA MET A 88 -14.56 -6.56 -15.66
C MET A 88 -15.58 -5.73 -16.44
N GLU A 89 -16.47 -5.02 -15.75
CA GLU A 89 -17.48 -4.13 -16.37
C GLU A 89 -16.83 -2.93 -17.07
N ASN A 90 -15.81 -2.36 -16.43
CA ASN A 90 -14.92 -1.34 -16.98
C ASN A 90 -13.48 -1.90 -17.03
N PRO A 91 -13.06 -2.53 -18.14
CA PRO A 91 -11.79 -3.28 -18.19
C PRO A 91 -10.57 -2.41 -17.83
N PRO A 92 -9.77 -2.79 -16.80
CA PRO A 92 -8.50 -2.14 -16.56
C PRO A 92 -7.47 -2.55 -17.61
N ARG A 93 -6.39 -1.78 -17.74
CA ARG A 93 -5.27 -2.13 -18.64
C ARG A 93 -4.40 -3.21 -18.00
N LEU A 94 -4.09 -4.24 -18.77
CA LEU A 94 -3.08 -5.24 -18.44
C LEU A 94 -1.75 -4.78 -19.04
N VAL A 95 -0.75 -4.60 -18.17
CA VAL A 95 0.59 -4.12 -18.57
C VAL A 95 1.68 -5.00 -17.95
N CYS A 96 2.90 -4.91 -18.47
CA CYS A 96 4.09 -5.51 -17.85
C CYS A 96 5.24 -4.51 -17.70
N ASN A 97 6.28 -4.87 -16.95
CA ASN A 97 7.55 -4.15 -16.99
C ASN A 97 8.25 -4.38 -18.34
N PRO A 98 9.20 -3.51 -18.74
CA PRO A 98 9.92 -3.64 -20.02
C PRO A 98 10.62 -5.00 -20.22
N GLU A 99 11.06 -5.63 -19.13
CA GLU A 99 11.70 -6.96 -19.18
C GLU A 99 10.70 -8.12 -19.32
N GLY A 100 9.40 -7.86 -19.21
CA GLY A 100 8.34 -8.87 -19.34
C GLY A 100 8.26 -9.89 -18.18
N THR A 101 8.91 -9.61 -17.05
CA THR A 101 8.99 -10.52 -15.91
C THR A 101 7.88 -10.33 -14.87
N GLN A 102 7.13 -9.23 -14.94
CA GLN A 102 6.07 -8.92 -13.99
C GLN A 102 4.87 -8.24 -14.68
N LEU A 103 3.67 -8.74 -14.36
CA LEU A 103 2.40 -8.17 -14.80
C LEU A 103 1.85 -7.17 -13.77
N TYR A 104 1.14 -6.15 -14.26
CA TYR A 104 0.41 -5.18 -13.47
C TYR A 104 -0.98 -4.95 -14.07
N VAL A 105 -1.94 -4.63 -13.21
CA VAL A 105 -3.30 -4.24 -13.59
C VAL A 105 -3.47 -2.76 -13.21
N VAL A 106 -3.81 -1.92 -14.18
CA VAL A 106 -3.85 -0.45 -14.01
C VAL A 106 -5.20 0.12 -14.44
N GLY A 107 -5.85 0.88 -13.55
CA GLY A 107 -7.16 1.52 -13.83
C GLY A 107 -8.35 0.67 -13.38
N GLY A 108 -9.52 0.90 -14.01
CA GLY A 108 -10.75 0.13 -13.81
C GLY A 108 -11.60 0.49 -12.59
N SER A 109 -11.12 1.33 -11.67
CA SER A 109 -11.87 1.81 -10.48
C SER A 109 -12.48 0.72 -9.57
N TYR A 110 -11.92 -0.50 -9.61
CA TYR A 110 -12.37 -1.62 -8.77
C TYR A 110 -11.91 -1.51 -7.31
N ARG A 111 -12.66 -2.17 -6.44
CA ARG A 111 -12.37 -2.38 -5.02
C ARG A 111 -12.30 -3.87 -4.73
N VAL A 112 -11.32 -4.27 -3.93
CA VAL A 112 -11.25 -5.64 -3.41
C VAL A 112 -12.09 -5.71 -2.14
N THR A 113 -12.98 -6.70 -2.05
CA THR A 113 -13.84 -7.00 -0.89
C THR A 113 -13.64 -8.44 -0.42
N PRO A 114 -14.15 -8.81 0.77
CA PRO A 114 -14.21 -10.22 1.17
C PRO A 114 -14.94 -11.11 0.15
N GLN A 115 -15.94 -10.56 -0.55
CA GLN A 115 -16.77 -11.23 -1.54
C GLN A 115 -16.04 -11.37 -2.89
N GLY A 116 -15.19 -10.42 -3.27
CA GLY A 116 -14.68 -10.39 -4.63
C GLY A 116 -13.86 -9.18 -5.00
N ILE A 117 -13.87 -8.88 -6.29
CA ILE A 117 -13.47 -7.62 -6.89
C ILE A 117 -14.78 -6.99 -7.38
N GLU A 118 -15.06 -5.75 -6.96
CA GLU A 118 -16.33 -5.06 -7.22
C GLU A 118 -16.06 -3.65 -7.76
N GLY A 119 -16.84 -3.18 -8.73
CA GLY A 119 -16.75 -1.82 -9.28
C GLY A 119 -16.73 -1.75 -10.78
#